data_AF-A0A7V9E3L7-F1
#
_entry.id   AF-A0A7V9E3L7-F1
#
_cell.length_a   1.000
_cell.length_b   1.000
_cell.length_c   1.000
_cell.angle_alpha   90.00
_cell.angle_beta   90.00
_cell.angle_gamma   90.00
#
_symmetry.space_group_name_H-M   'P 1'
#
loop_
_entity.id
_entity.type
_entity.pdbx_description
1 polymer ?
#
loop_
_entity_poly.entity_id
_entity_poly.type
_entity_poly.pdbx_seq_one_letter_code
_entity_poly.pdbx_strand_id
1 'polypeptide(L)'
;MTTTHESLPAVLTQDQQIDAMGRYAFGWADSDAAGALAKRGLSEDVVRNISALKNEPDWMLQRRLKGLKLFYKKPMPTWGSDLSGIDFENIKYFVRSTEK
;
A
#
# COMPACT_ATOMS: atom_id res chain seq x y z
N MET A 1 20.70 3.73 -53.43
CA MET A 1 20.21 2.70 -52.50
C MET A 1 19.75 3.44 -51.26
N THR A 2 18.44 3.52 -51.05
CA THR A 2 17.83 4.34 -49.99
C THR A 2 17.82 3.56 -48.69
N THR A 3 18.50 4.05 -47.65
CA THR A 3 18.56 3.43 -46.34
C THR A 3 17.32 3.84 -45.54
N THR A 4 16.34 2.95 -45.41
CA THR A 4 15.20 3.14 -44.50
C THR A 4 15.68 2.92 -43.07
N HIS A 5 15.76 3.99 -42.28
CA HIS A 5 16.03 3.89 -40.84
C HIS A 5 14.69 3.67 -40.14
N GLU A 6 14.39 2.43 -39.77
CA GLU A 6 13.21 2.10 -38.97
C GLU A 6 13.44 2.60 -37.54
N SER A 7 12.76 3.69 -37.16
CA SER A 7 12.79 4.21 -35.80
C SER A 7 11.74 3.48 -34.96
N LEU A 8 12.19 2.65 -34.02
CA LEU A 8 11.32 2.04 -33.01
C LEU A 8 10.62 3.14 -32.18
N PRO A 9 9.32 3.03 -31.86
CA PRO A 9 8.62 4.05 -31.11
C PRO A 9 9.23 4.17 -29.71
N ALA A 10 9.42 5.41 -29.25
CA ALA A 10 9.85 5.70 -27.89
C ALA A 10 8.90 5.03 -26.89
N VAL A 11 9.43 4.16 -26.04
CA VAL A 11 8.65 3.56 -24.95
C VAL A 11 8.24 4.67 -24.01
N LEU A 12 6.94 4.94 -23.93
CA LEU A 12 6.38 5.92 -23.02
C LEU A 12 6.69 5.52 -21.58
N THR A 13 6.97 6.51 -20.73
CA THR A 13 7.06 6.28 -19.29
C THR A 13 5.68 5.97 -18.71
N GLN A 14 5.63 5.28 -17.56
CA GLN A 14 4.39 4.93 -16.87
C GLN A 14 3.44 6.13 -16.71
N ASP A 15 3.98 7.29 -16.33
CA ASP A 15 3.21 8.51 -16.13
C ASP A 15 2.61 9.03 -17.44
N GLN A 16 3.37 8.99 -18.54
CA GLN A 16 2.90 9.36 -19.87
C GLN A 16 1.82 8.40 -20.39
N GLN A 17 1.90 7.11 -20.05
CA GLN A 17 0.87 6.14 -20.38
C GLN A 17 -0.42 6.40 -19.59
N ILE A 18 -0.31 6.72 -18.30
CA ILE A 18 -1.47 7.08 -17.45
C ILE A 18 -2.16 8.34 -17.99
N ASP A 19 -1.39 9.36 -18.37
CA ASP A 19 -1.94 10.57 -18.97
C ASP A 19 -2.61 10.29 -20.33
N ALA A 20 -2.04 9.40 -21.15
CA ALA A 20 -2.58 8.99 -22.44
C ALA A 20 -3.89 8.18 -22.34
N MET A 21 -4.11 7.46 -21.22
CA MET A 21 -5.35 6.73 -20.97
C MET A 21 -6.57 7.63 -20.73
N GLY A 22 -6.34 8.94 -20.55
CA GLY A 22 -7.39 9.93 -20.35
C GLY A 22 -8.02 9.87 -18.96
N ARG A 23 -8.36 11.03 -18.41
CA ARG A 23 -9.13 11.10 -17.15
C ARG A 23 -10.58 10.72 -17.42
N TYR A 24 -11.21 10.06 -16.46
CA TYR A 24 -12.62 9.65 -16.55
C TYR A 24 -13.53 10.85 -16.85
N ALA A 25 -14.17 10.85 -18.02
CA ALA A 25 -14.85 12.02 -18.58
C ALA A 25 -16.10 12.49 -17.80
N PHE A 26 -16.71 11.59 -17.01
CA PHE A 26 -17.97 11.87 -16.30
C PHE A 26 -17.77 12.26 -14.83
N GLY A 27 -16.52 12.35 -14.36
CA GLY A 27 -16.18 12.98 -13.08
C GLY A 27 -16.67 12.26 -11.81
N TRP A 28 -17.17 11.04 -11.91
CA TRP A 28 -17.52 10.24 -10.73
C TRP A 28 -16.27 9.66 -10.09
N ALA A 29 -16.00 10.08 -8.85
CA ALA A 29 -14.99 9.52 -8.00
C ALA A 29 -15.44 9.64 -6.54
N ASP A 30 -15.26 8.57 -5.77
CA ASP A 30 -15.40 8.64 -4.32
C ASP A 30 -14.19 9.35 -3.71
N SER A 31 -14.41 10.12 -2.64
CA SER A 31 -13.31 10.78 -1.95
C SER A 31 -12.45 9.76 -1.19
N ASP A 32 -11.13 9.75 -1.40
CA ASP A 32 -10.18 8.94 -0.62
C ASP A 32 -9.75 9.62 0.70
N ALA A 33 -10.67 10.31 1.37
CA ALA A 33 -10.35 11.05 2.59
C ALA A 33 -9.87 10.12 3.72
N ALA A 34 -10.52 8.97 3.87
CA ALA A 34 -10.14 7.97 4.88
C ALA A 34 -8.78 7.31 4.57
N GLY A 35 -8.52 6.97 3.31
CA GLY A 35 -7.24 6.42 2.91
C GLY A 35 -6.12 7.43 3.07
N ALA A 36 -6.35 8.72 2.77
CA ALA A 36 -5.36 9.77 2.93
C ALA A 36 -4.90 9.97 4.39
N LEU A 37 -5.81 9.78 5.36
CA LEU A 37 -5.52 9.93 6.79
C LEU A 37 -4.87 8.69 7.44
N ALA A 38 -4.92 7.53 6.78
CA ALA A 38 -4.40 6.30 7.33
C ALA A 38 -2.87 6.35 7.46
N LYS A 39 -2.37 6.01 8.66
CA LYS A 39 -0.93 5.92 8.93
C LYS A 39 -0.32 4.77 8.14
N ARG A 40 0.82 5.04 7.50
CA ARG A 40 1.67 4.03 6.89
C ARG A 40 2.64 3.44 7.91
N GLY A 41 3.13 2.26 7.58
CA GLY A 41 4.19 1.59 8.31
C GLY A 41 3.69 0.63 9.37
N LEU A 42 4.60 -0.23 9.78
CA LEU A 42 4.34 -1.25 10.78
C LEU A 42 5.07 -0.84 12.06
N SER A 43 4.33 -0.48 13.10
CA SER A 43 4.90 -0.09 14.37
C SER A 43 3.94 -0.34 15.53
N GLU A 44 4.45 -0.31 16.75
CA GLU A 44 3.64 -0.45 17.94
C GLU A 44 2.56 0.65 18.04
N ASP A 45 2.90 1.88 17.68
CA ASP A 45 1.97 3.01 17.67
C ASP A 45 0.82 2.79 16.68
N VAL A 46 1.12 2.25 15.49
CA VAL A 46 0.10 1.89 14.50
C VAL A 46 -0.82 0.80 15.05
N VAL A 47 -0.27 -0.24 15.67
CA VAL A 47 -1.05 -1.33 16.28
C VAL A 47 -1.96 -0.82 17.40
N ARG A 48 -1.43 0.03 18.30
CA ARG A 48 -2.20 0.64 19.38
C ARG A 48 -3.31 1.54 18.84
N ASN A 49 -3.01 2.34 17.83
CA ASN A 49 -4.00 3.19 17.17
C ASN A 49 -5.13 2.36 16.54
N ILE A 50 -4.83 1.27 15.83
CA ILE A 50 -5.84 0.37 15.26
C ILE A 50 -6.73 -0.23 16.36
N SER A 51 -6.13 -0.70 17.45
CA SER A 51 -6.86 -1.28 18.58
C SER A 51 -7.83 -0.27 19.21
N ALA A 52 -7.37 0.97 19.42
CA ALA A 52 -8.19 2.06 19.95
C ALA A 52 -9.32 2.42 18.99
N LEU A 53 -9.03 2.51 17.69
CA LEU A 53 -10.04 2.75 16.67
C LEU A 53 -11.12 1.64 16.66
N LYS A 54 -10.73 0.39 16.83
CA LYS A 54 -11.67 -0.74 16.86
C LYS A 54 -12.36 -0.94 18.22
N ASN A 55 -12.06 -0.10 19.21
CA ASN A 55 -12.54 -0.25 20.59
C ASN A 55 -12.33 -1.67 21.14
N GLU A 56 -11.14 -2.22 20.89
CA GLU A 56 -10.81 -3.59 21.27
C GLU A 56 -10.49 -3.72 22.76
N PRO A 57 -10.85 -4.84 23.40
CA PRO A 57 -10.46 -5.13 24.78
C PRO A 57 -8.94 -5.36 24.91
N ASP A 58 -8.38 -5.14 26.10
CA ASP A 58 -6.93 -5.18 26.35
C ASP A 58 -6.26 -6.48 25.87
N TRP A 59 -6.91 -7.63 26.06
CA TRP A 59 -6.34 -8.91 25.65
C TRP A 59 -6.11 -9.01 24.13
N MET A 60 -6.93 -8.32 23.32
CA MET A 60 -6.76 -8.24 21.88
C MET A 60 -5.57 -7.37 21.51
N LEU A 61 -5.40 -6.22 22.18
CA LEU A 61 -4.22 -5.37 22.00
C LEU A 61 -2.94 -6.16 22.30
N GLN A 62 -2.90 -6.87 23.43
CA GLN A 62 -1.75 -7.68 23.81
C GLN A 62 -1.46 -8.78 22.78
N ARG A 63 -2.49 -9.40 22.22
CA ARG A 63 -2.35 -10.40 21.15
C ARG A 63 -1.72 -9.79 19.89
N ARG A 64 -2.15 -8.59 19.49
CA ARG A 64 -1.57 -7.88 18.34
C ARG A 64 -0.11 -7.49 18.57
N LEU A 65 0.21 -6.94 19.74
CA LEU A 65 1.59 -6.57 20.11
C LEU A 65 2.52 -7.79 20.14
N LYS A 66 2.03 -8.93 20.64
CA LYS A 66 2.76 -10.20 20.57
C LYS A 66 3.02 -10.64 19.12
N GLY A 67 2.04 -10.47 18.24
CA GLY A 67 2.18 -10.73 16.81
C GLY A 67 3.25 -9.85 16.15
N LEU A 68 3.23 -8.54 16.44
CA LEU A 68 4.24 -7.59 15.95
C LEU A 68 5.65 -7.98 16.40
N LYS A 69 5.82 -8.30 17.69
CA LYS A 69 7.11 -8.75 18.22
C LYS A 69 7.60 -10.03 17.55
N LEU A 70 6.69 -10.96 17.26
CA LEU A 70 7.03 -12.21 16.59
C LEU A 70 7.42 -11.98 15.13
N PHE A 71 6.76 -11.06 14.44
CA PHE A 71 7.08 -10.67 13.07
C PHE A 71 8.54 -10.22 12.96
N TYR A 72 8.96 -9.24 13.77
CA TYR A 72 10.37 -8.77 13.76
C TYR A 72 11.40 -9.81 14.23
N LYS A 73 10.97 -10.80 15.02
CA LYS A 73 11.86 -11.88 15.46
C LYS A 73 12.09 -12.93 14.37
N LYS A 74 11.13 -13.12 13.47
CA LYS A 74 11.19 -14.15 12.43
C LYS A 74 11.93 -13.62 11.20
N PRO A 75 12.85 -14.39 10.62
CA PRO A 75 13.43 -14.02 9.34
C PRO A 75 12.37 -14.06 8.23
N MET A 76 12.58 -13.28 7.17
CA MET A 76 11.76 -13.34 5.96
C MET A 76 11.84 -14.76 5.37
N PRO A 77 10.71 -15.41 5.03
CA PRO A 77 10.75 -16.73 4.43
C PRO A 77 11.43 -16.66 3.05
N THR A 78 12.16 -17.73 2.71
CA THR A 78 12.90 -17.87 1.45
C THR A 78 12.21 -18.75 0.42
N TRP A 79 11.01 -19.23 0.74
CA TRP A 79 10.20 -20.08 -0.13
C TRP A 79 9.05 -19.26 -0.74
N GLY A 80 8.62 -19.64 -1.94
CA GLY A 80 7.57 -18.92 -2.67
C GLY A 80 8.09 -17.76 -3.52
N SER A 81 7.28 -16.71 -3.66
CA SER A 81 7.63 -15.51 -4.41
C SER A 81 8.74 -14.72 -3.73
N ASP A 82 9.47 -13.92 -4.50
CA ASP A 82 10.44 -12.99 -3.95
C ASP A 82 9.74 -11.90 -3.11
N LEU A 83 10.20 -11.75 -1.87
CA LEU A 83 9.70 -10.79 -0.89
C LEU A 83 10.67 -9.63 -0.66
N SER A 84 11.83 -9.62 -1.33
CA SER A 84 12.88 -8.61 -1.14
C SER A 84 12.41 -7.19 -1.43
N GLY A 85 11.43 -7.02 -2.32
CA GLY A 85 10.86 -5.73 -2.70
C GLY A 85 9.76 -5.20 -1.77
N ILE A 86 9.42 -5.89 -0.68
CA ILE A 86 8.33 -5.44 0.20
C ILE A 86 8.83 -4.34 1.14
N ASP A 87 8.33 -3.13 0.91
CA ASP A 87 8.50 -2.00 1.82
C ASP A 87 7.35 -1.94 2.84
N PHE A 88 7.56 -2.54 4.01
CA PHE A 88 6.58 -2.57 5.10
C PHE A 88 6.30 -1.17 5.69
N GLU A 89 7.24 -0.23 5.58
CA GLU A 89 7.08 1.13 6.10
C GLU A 89 6.12 1.95 5.23
N ASN A 90 5.96 1.57 3.97
CA ASN A 90 5.05 2.24 3.05
C ASN A 90 3.67 1.57 2.97
N ILE A 91 3.35 0.51 3.72
CA ILE A 91 2.02 -0.13 3.63
C ILE A 91 1.02 0.55 4.57
N LYS A 92 -0.23 0.75 4.12
CA LYS A 92 -1.37 1.13 4.97
C LYS A 92 -2.05 -0.14 5.48
N TYR A 93 -1.86 -0.48 6.75
CA TYR A 93 -2.41 -1.71 7.34
C TYR A 93 -3.88 -1.61 7.76
N PHE A 94 -4.39 -0.38 7.94
CA PHE A 94 -5.75 -0.16 8.35
C PHE A 94 -6.26 1.18 7.82
N VAL A 95 -7.38 1.11 7.11
CA VAL A 95 -8.19 2.26 6.73
C VAL A 95 -9.56 2.04 7.34
N ARG A 96 -10.04 2.99 8.13
CA ARG A 96 -11.40 2.91 8.68
C ARG A 96 -12.39 3.38 7.61
N SER A 97 -13.46 2.61 7.39
CA SER A 97 -14.59 3.09 6.57
C SER A 97 -15.18 4.37 7.17
N THR A 98 -15.62 5.28 6.31
CA THR A 98 -16.28 6.54 6.71
C THR A 98 -17.72 6.35 7.19
N GLU A 99 -18.25 5.14 7.11
CA GLU A 99 -19.60 4.81 7.58
C GLU A 99 -19.65 4.80 9.12
N LYS A 100 -20.65 5.49 9.68
CA LYS A 100 -20.98 5.53 11.11
C LYS A 100 -22.24 4.71 11.37
#